data_AF-A0A354ZEZ0-F1
#
_entry.id   AF-A0A354ZEZ0-F1
#
_cell.length_a   1.000
_cell.length_b   1.000
_cell.length_c   1.000
_cell.angle_alpha   90.00
_cell.angle_beta   90.00
_cell.angle_gamma   90.00
#
_symmetry.space_group_name_H-M   'P 1'
#
loop_
_entity.id
_entity.type
_entity.pdbx_description
1 polymer ?
#
loop_
_entity_poly.entity_id
_entity_poly.type
_entity_poly.pdbx_seq_one_letter_code
_entity_poly.pdbx_strand_id
1 'polypeptide(L)'
;MEEIRGIEALAEEILNDARKRADRILRKAEEDARVVEAQADQKIQQALEALEREYQTKREAAARAMRAHLPLEQQRLDIEYRDAALRKALQDALAAVDPRLFGAWCVRRLRRAAELVRSSVANVMVCGLDASTEQDLRALFTDSPSVSVEMSTSMKSRGLSVEPSDDSYHISITQDELVAWLLDEKRGELGAALFGSTQ
;
A
#
# COMPACT_ATOMS: atom_id res chain seq x y z
N MET A 1 8.93 93.42 54.64
CA MET A 1 8.89 92.04 55.20
C MET A 1 7.55 91.34 54.94
N GLU A 2 6.42 92.05 54.81
CA GLU A 2 5.12 91.42 54.54
C GLU A 2 4.96 90.90 53.10
N GLU A 3 5.55 91.57 52.10
CA GLU A 3 5.51 91.12 50.70
C GLU A 3 6.26 89.79 50.46
N ILE A 4 7.35 89.54 51.20
CA ILE A 4 8.13 88.28 51.09
C ILE A 4 7.30 87.10 51.62
N ARG A 5 6.55 87.30 52.72
CA ARG A 5 5.64 86.28 53.27
C ARG A 5 4.45 85.99 52.35
N GLY A 6 4.00 86.98 51.56
CA GLY A 6 2.95 86.79 50.56
C GLY A 6 3.41 85.96 49.35
N ILE A 7 4.65 86.14 48.91
CA ILE A 7 5.24 85.36 47.80
C ILE A 7 5.51 83.91 48.22
N GLU A 8 5.98 83.69 49.44
CA GLU A 8 6.19 82.34 50.01
C GLU A 8 4.86 81.56 50.13
N ALA A 9 3.79 82.20 50.63
CA ALA A 9 2.48 81.59 50.72
C ALA A 9 1.90 81.23 49.33
N LEU A 10 2.10 82.11 48.33
CA LEU A 10 1.68 81.85 46.95
C LEU A 10 2.48 80.69 46.33
N ALA A 11 3.77 80.58 46.63
CA ALA A 11 4.62 79.49 46.17
C ALA A 11 4.20 78.13 46.77
N GLU A 12 3.86 78.09 48.06
CA GLU A 12 3.29 76.89 48.70
C GLU A 12 1.95 76.48 48.08
N GLU A 13 1.09 77.44 47.77
CA GLU A 13 -0.19 77.17 47.11
C GLU A 13 0.01 76.57 45.71
N ILE A 14 0.90 77.16 44.90
CA ILE A 14 1.25 76.64 43.57
C ILE A 14 1.82 75.21 43.67
N LEU A 15 2.70 74.95 44.65
CA LEU A 15 3.26 73.62 44.87
C LEU A 15 2.20 72.60 45.31
N ASN A 16 1.28 72.99 46.20
CA ASN A 16 0.18 72.13 46.62
C ASN A 16 -0.79 71.84 45.47
N ASP A 17 -1.06 72.83 44.62
CA ASP A 17 -1.95 72.65 43.47
C ASP A 17 -1.29 71.79 42.38
N ALA A 18 0.01 71.94 42.17
CA ALA A 18 0.82 71.06 41.33
C ALA A 18 0.85 69.61 41.86
N ARG A 19 1.02 69.41 43.18
CA ARG A 19 0.94 68.09 43.84
C ARG A 19 -0.43 67.45 43.64
N LYS A 20 -1.52 68.17 43.88
CA LYS A 20 -2.89 67.68 43.64
C LYS A 20 -3.14 67.33 42.17
N ARG A 21 -2.52 68.02 41.22
CA ARG A 21 -2.59 67.66 39.79
C ARG A 21 -1.78 66.41 39.50
N ALA A 22 -0.57 66.30 40.03
CA ALA A 22 0.27 65.11 39.90
C ALA A 22 -0.43 63.86 40.46
N ASP A 23 -1.02 63.95 41.65
CA ASP A 23 -1.76 62.84 42.28
C ASP A 23 -2.96 62.41 41.44
N ARG A 24 -3.68 63.35 40.82
CA ARG A 24 -4.79 63.05 39.90
C ARG A 24 -4.30 62.35 38.63
N ILE A 25 -3.17 62.79 38.08
CA ILE A 25 -2.57 62.16 36.89
C ILE A 25 -2.12 60.73 37.23
N LEU A 26 -1.47 60.53 38.37
CA LEU A 26 -1.02 59.21 38.82
C LEU A 26 -2.19 58.25 39.02
N ARG A 27 -3.24 58.68 39.73
CA ARG A 27 -4.45 57.86 39.92
C ARG A 27 -5.11 57.49 38.59
N LYS A 28 -5.21 58.45 37.67
CA LYS A 28 -5.78 58.18 36.35
C LYS A 28 -4.91 57.20 35.55
N ALA A 29 -3.59 57.33 35.60
CA ALA A 29 -2.68 56.40 34.95
C ALA A 29 -2.76 54.98 35.54
N GLU A 30 -2.96 54.84 36.86
CA GLU A 30 -3.21 53.55 37.51
C GLU A 30 -4.55 52.93 37.07
N GLU A 31 -5.62 53.74 36.97
CA GLU A 31 -6.92 53.30 36.46
C GLU A 31 -6.82 52.84 34.99
N ASP A 32 -6.17 53.64 34.14
CA ASP A 32 -5.95 53.30 32.73
C ASP A 32 -5.09 52.03 32.59
N ALA A 33 -4.06 51.86 33.43
CA ALA A 33 -3.23 50.64 33.45
C ALA A 33 -4.05 49.39 33.79
N ARG A 34 -4.91 49.46 34.80
CA ARG A 34 -5.81 48.34 35.17
C ARG A 34 -6.78 47.99 34.04
N VAL A 35 -7.30 48.99 33.32
CA VAL A 35 -8.17 48.75 32.16
C VAL A 35 -7.40 48.04 31.04
N VAL A 36 -6.15 48.45 30.78
CA VAL A 36 -5.31 47.81 29.76
C VAL A 36 -4.97 46.36 30.14
N GLU A 37 -4.65 46.10 31.41
CA GLU A 37 -4.40 44.74 31.93
C GLU A 37 -5.64 43.86 31.76
N ALA A 38 -6.82 44.32 32.19
CA ALA A 38 -8.06 43.57 32.05
C ALA A 38 -8.40 43.25 30.58
N GLN A 39 -8.15 44.20 29.67
CA GLN A 39 -8.34 43.99 28.23
C GLN A 39 -7.32 42.99 27.65
N ALA A 40 -6.08 43.01 28.14
CA ALA A 40 -5.06 42.05 27.72
C ALA A 40 -5.42 40.63 28.17
N ASP A 41 -5.85 40.46 29.42
CA ASP A 41 -6.31 39.18 29.96
C ASP A 41 -7.50 38.63 29.18
N GLN A 42 -8.48 39.49 28.86
CA GLN A 42 -9.62 39.09 28.05
C GLN A 42 -9.20 38.62 26.65
N LYS A 43 -8.26 39.31 26.00
CA LYS A 43 -7.73 38.90 24.69
C LYS A 43 -6.97 37.58 24.78
N ILE A 44 -6.19 37.37 25.85
CA ILE A 44 -5.46 36.12 26.09
C ILE A 44 -6.47 34.97 26.25
N GLN A 45 -7.51 35.14 27.06
CA GLN A 45 -8.55 34.13 27.23
C GLN A 45 -9.26 33.79 25.92
N GLN A 46 -9.66 34.81 25.14
CA GLN A 46 -10.26 34.59 23.82
C GLN A 46 -9.33 33.85 22.86
N ALA A 47 -8.04 34.19 22.87
CA ALA A 47 -7.05 33.52 22.04
C ALA A 47 -6.84 32.05 22.46
N LEU A 48 -6.81 31.78 23.77
CA LEU A 48 -6.72 30.43 24.31
C LEU A 48 -7.93 29.58 23.92
N GLU A 49 -9.14 30.11 24.10
CA GLU A 49 -10.38 29.40 23.71
C GLU A 49 -10.42 29.14 22.20
N ALA A 50 -10.01 30.11 21.37
CA ALA A 50 -9.93 29.92 19.92
C ALA A 50 -8.94 28.83 19.55
N LEU A 51 -7.76 28.83 20.19
CA LEU A 51 -6.72 27.83 19.98
C LEU A 51 -7.20 26.44 20.40
N GLU A 52 -7.85 26.31 21.56
CA GLU A 52 -8.42 25.05 22.02
C GLU A 52 -9.44 24.49 21.03
N ARG A 53 -10.35 25.33 20.52
CA ARG A 53 -11.32 24.92 19.49
C ARG A 53 -10.64 24.45 18.21
N GLU A 54 -9.60 25.16 17.76
CA GLU A 54 -8.83 24.76 16.58
C GLU A 54 -8.14 23.40 16.78
N TYR A 55 -7.51 23.17 17.93
CA TYR A 55 -6.89 21.86 18.22
C TYR A 55 -7.92 20.74 18.34
N GLN A 56 -9.08 20.99 18.94
CA GLN A 56 -10.15 19.99 19.03
C GLN A 56 -10.68 19.62 17.64
N THR A 57 -10.96 20.61 16.79
CA THR A 57 -11.42 20.36 15.41
C THR A 57 -10.37 19.60 14.59
N LYS A 58 -9.07 19.92 14.72
CA LYS A 58 -7.98 19.16 14.10
C LYS A 58 -7.92 17.72 14.62
N ARG A 59 -8.06 17.51 15.93
CA ARG A 59 -8.04 16.18 16.55
C ARG A 59 -9.22 15.33 16.07
N GLU A 60 -10.42 15.90 16.01
CA GLU A 60 -11.61 15.22 15.51
C GLU A 60 -11.53 14.91 14.01
N ALA A 61 -10.97 15.82 13.21
CA ALA A 61 -10.72 15.57 11.79
C ALA A 61 -9.72 14.42 11.59
N ALA A 62 -8.60 14.42 12.33
CA ALA A 62 -7.62 13.35 12.28
C ALA A 62 -8.21 12.00 12.73
N ALA A 63 -9.00 11.98 13.81
CA ALA A 63 -9.66 10.77 14.29
C ALA A 63 -10.67 10.23 13.27
N ARG A 64 -11.44 11.10 12.60
CA ARG A 64 -12.35 10.70 11.52
C ARG A 64 -11.61 10.13 10.32
N ALA A 65 -10.54 10.78 9.89
CA ALA A 65 -9.70 10.28 8.80
C ALA A 65 -9.12 8.90 9.14
N MET A 66 -8.56 8.74 10.34
CA MET A 66 -8.00 7.47 10.79
C MET A 66 -9.06 6.34 10.83
N ARG A 67 -10.27 6.64 11.33
CA ARG A 67 -11.38 5.68 11.34
C ARG A 67 -11.86 5.31 9.94
N ALA A 68 -11.72 6.20 8.96
CA ALA A 68 -12.06 5.91 7.56
C ALA A 68 -10.98 5.06 6.87
N HIS A 69 -9.69 5.31 7.18
CA HIS A 69 -8.58 4.58 6.57
C HIS A 69 -8.36 3.19 7.16
N LEU A 70 -8.56 3.01 8.47
CA LEU A 70 -8.22 1.76 9.15
C LEU A 70 -8.93 0.52 8.56
N PRO A 71 -10.24 0.55 8.24
CA PRO A 71 -10.91 -0.60 7.63
C PRO A 71 -10.35 -0.96 6.25
N LEU A 72 -9.98 0.04 5.46
CA LEU A 72 -9.39 -0.18 4.13
C LEU A 72 -8.02 -0.84 4.25
N GLU A 73 -7.20 -0.40 5.20
CA GLU A 73 -5.91 -1.01 5.50
C GLU A 73 -6.06 -2.45 5.99
N GLN A 74 -7.05 -2.72 6.85
CA GLN A 74 -7.35 -4.09 7.30
C GLN A 74 -7.76 -4.99 6.13
N GLN A 75 -8.64 -4.50 5.25
CA GLN A 75 -9.06 -5.25 4.05
C GLN A 75 -7.89 -5.47 3.10
N ARG A 76 -7.03 -4.46 2.88
CA ARG A 76 -5.84 -4.58 2.04
C ARG A 76 -4.91 -5.67 2.55
N LEU A 77 -4.61 -5.66 3.85
CA LEU A 77 -3.75 -6.65 4.49
C LEU A 77 -4.36 -8.06 4.44
N ASP A 78 -5.69 -8.19 4.63
CA ASP A 78 -6.37 -9.48 4.52
C ASP A 78 -6.31 -10.04 3.09
N ILE A 79 -6.54 -9.21 2.07
CA ILE A 79 -6.42 -9.60 0.66
C ILE A 79 -4.99 -10.03 0.33
N GLU A 80 -4.00 -9.26 0.77
CA GLU A 80 -2.58 -9.57 0.57
C GLU A 80 -2.18 -10.88 1.23
N TYR A 81 -2.61 -11.09 2.48
CA TYR A 81 -2.40 -12.33 3.21
C TYR A 81 -3.02 -13.53 2.47
N ARG A 82 -4.28 -13.42 2.04
CA ARG A 82 -4.98 -14.51 1.34
C ARG A 82 -4.35 -14.81 -0.02
N ASP A 83 -3.93 -13.79 -0.78
CA ASP A 83 -3.25 -14.00 -2.06
C ASP A 83 -1.90 -14.71 -1.86
N ALA A 84 -1.10 -14.27 -0.87
CA ALA A 84 0.17 -14.88 -0.55
C ALA A 84 0.01 -16.34 -0.09
N ALA A 85 -0.96 -16.60 0.81
CA ALA A 85 -1.25 -17.94 1.29
C ALA A 85 -1.75 -18.85 0.17
N LEU A 86 -2.60 -18.35 -0.72
CA LEU A 86 -3.09 -19.10 -1.89
C LEU A 86 -1.96 -19.48 -2.85
N ARG A 87 -1.10 -18.52 -3.20
CA ARG A 87 0.05 -18.75 -4.09
C ARG A 87 1.00 -19.79 -3.49
N LYS A 88 1.29 -19.66 -2.20
CA LYS A 88 2.15 -20.60 -1.48
C LYS A 88 1.55 -22.01 -1.47
N ALA A 89 0.28 -22.14 -1.08
CA ALA A 89 -0.40 -23.43 -1.05
C ALA A 89 -0.44 -24.10 -2.43
N LEU A 90 -0.64 -23.31 -3.49
CA LEU A 90 -0.62 -23.81 -4.87
C LEU A 90 0.78 -24.27 -5.30
N GLN A 91 1.82 -23.51 -4.95
CA GLN A 91 3.21 -23.91 -5.21
C GLN A 91 3.57 -25.20 -4.47
N ASP A 92 3.22 -25.30 -3.18
CA ASP A 92 3.45 -26.48 -2.35
C ASP A 92 2.70 -27.70 -2.90
N ALA A 93 1.43 -27.53 -3.30
CA ALA A 93 0.63 -28.57 -3.92
C ALA A 93 1.26 -29.06 -5.22
N LEU A 94 1.67 -28.15 -6.11
CA LEU A 94 2.32 -28.51 -7.36
C LEU A 94 3.69 -29.16 -7.14
N ALA A 95 4.46 -28.74 -6.14
CA ALA A 95 5.71 -29.40 -5.78
C ALA A 95 5.49 -30.86 -5.33
N ALA A 96 4.36 -31.14 -4.67
CA ALA A 96 3.97 -32.49 -4.23
C ALA A 96 3.29 -33.35 -5.32
N VAL A 97 2.88 -32.77 -6.45
CA VAL A 97 2.27 -33.52 -7.55
C VAL A 97 3.29 -34.50 -8.14
N ASP A 98 2.86 -35.74 -8.37
CA ASP A 98 3.63 -36.76 -9.06
C ASP A 98 4.11 -36.22 -10.43
N PRO A 99 5.43 -36.22 -10.70
CA PRO A 99 6.00 -35.81 -11.98
C PRO A 99 5.31 -36.43 -13.19
N ARG A 100 4.86 -37.69 -13.08
CA ARG A 100 4.14 -38.39 -14.15
C ARG A 100 2.78 -37.78 -14.46
N LEU A 101 2.03 -37.36 -13.44
CA LEU A 101 0.73 -36.71 -13.64
C LEU A 101 0.89 -35.34 -14.30
N PHE A 102 1.90 -34.58 -13.87
CA PHE A 102 2.21 -33.29 -14.47
C PHE A 102 2.67 -33.45 -15.92
N GLY A 103 3.55 -34.42 -16.20
CA GLY A 103 3.99 -34.74 -17.56
C GLY A 103 2.85 -35.19 -18.47
N ALA A 104 1.94 -36.05 -18.00
CA ALA A 104 0.73 -36.42 -18.74
C ALA A 104 -0.17 -35.21 -19.04
N TRP A 105 -0.28 -34.26 -18.12
CA TRP A 105 -1.00 -33.00 -18.36
C TRP A 105 -0.32 -32.16 -19.46
N CYS A 106 1.01 -32.03 -19.43
CA CYS A 106 1.79 -31.32 -20.45
C CYS A 106 1.58 -31.94 -21.84
N VAL A 107 1.70 -33.28 -21.97
CA VAL A 107 1.46 -34.00 -23.22
C VAL A 107 0.04 -33.79 -23.73
N ARG A 108 -0.96 -33.87 -22.85
CA ARG A 108 -2.37 -33.66 -23.22
C ARG A 108 -2.62 -32.24 -23.71
N ARG A 109 -1.95 -31.24 -23.13
CA ARG A 109 -2.05 -29.85 -23.59
C ARG A 109 -1.38 -29.68 -24.94
N LEU A 110 -0.20 -30.25 -25.14
CA LEU A 110 0.53 -30.19 -26.41
C LEU A 110 -0.21 -30.91 -27.54
N ARG A 111 -0.93 -32.01 -27.26
CA ARG A 111 -1.77 -32.71 -28.25
C ARG A 111 -2.74 -31.79 -28.99
N ARG A 112 -3.25 -30.74 -28.33
CA ARG A 112 -4.18 -29.78 -28.95
C ARG A 112 -3.53 -28.94 -30.05
N ALA A 113 -2.21 -28.77 -29.99
CA ALA A 113 -1.41 -28.05 -30.98
C ALA A 113 -0.51 -28.99 -31.79
N ALA A 114 -0.68 -30.30 -31.67
CA ALA A 114 0.20 -31.29 -32.29
C ALA A 114 0.23 -31.16 -33.81
N GLU A 115 -0.92 -30.91 -34.45
CA GLU A 115 -1.01 -30.76 -35.90
C GLU A 115 -0.20 -29.56 -36.42
N LEU A 116 -0.25 -28.43 -35.70
CA LEU A 116 0.55 -27.25 -35.99
C LEU A 116 2.04 -27.59 -35.90
N VAL A 117 2.45 -28.27 -34.83
CA VAL A 117 3.86 -28.64 -34.60
C VAL A 117 4.37 -29.68 -35.60
N ARG A 118 3.53 -30.62 -36.05
CA ARG A 118 3.92 -31.61 -37.08
C ARG A 118 4.15 -30.99 -38.46
N SER A 119 3.50 -29.86 -38.74
CA SER A 119 3.62 -29.17 -40.02
C SER A 119 4.89 -28.31 -40.15
N SER A 120 5.63 -28.13 -39.05
CA SER A 120 6.81 -27.28 -38.97
C SER A 120 8.08 -28.08 -38.60
N VAL A 121 9.24 -27.44 -38.79
CA VAL A 121 10.51 -27.93 -38.25
C VAL A 121 10.67 -27.33 -36.85
N ALA A 122 10.47 -28.13 -35.81
CA ALA A 122 10.39 -27.60 -34.44
C ALA A 122 11.20 -28.40 -33.42
N ASN A 123 11.75 -27.68 -32.44
CA ASN A 123 12.42 -28.28 -31.29
C ASN A 123 11.50 -28.21 -30.06
N VAL A 124 11.24 -29.38 -29.48
CA VAL A 124 10.49 -29.52 -28.22
C VAL A 124 11.51 -29.68 -27.10
N MET A 125 11.70 -28.63 -26.32
CA MET A 125 12.52 -28.65 -25.13
C MET A 125 11.73 -29.16 -23.93
N VAL A 126 12.29 -30.12 -23.21
CA VAL A 126 11.68 -30.72 -22.01
C VAL A 126 12.58 -30.53 -20.80
N CYS A 127 12.03 -30.02 -19.69
CA CYS A 127 12.76 -29.79 -18.44
C CYS A 127 11.98 -30.33 -17.23
N GLY A 128 12.65 -31.11 -16.37
CA GLY A 128 12.10 -31.52 -15.07
C GLY A 128 10.90 -32.47 -15.13
N LEU A 129 10.70 -33.18 -16.25
CA LEU A 129 9.69 -34.22 -16.42
C LEU A 129 10.32 -35.61 -16.32
N ASP A 130 9.49 -36.63 -16.08
CA ASP A 130 9.92 -38.02 -15.98
C ASP A 130 10.20 -38.64 -17.36
N ALA A 131 10.98 -39.73 -17.38
CA ALA A 131 11.36 -40.43 -18.60
C ALA A 131 10.18 -41.06 -19.37
N SER A 132 9.06 -41.37 -18.70
CA SER A 132 7.88 -41.92 -19.39
C SER A 132 7.14 -40.85 -20.19
N THR A 133 7.07 -39.64 -19.66
CA THR A 133 6.54 -38.48 -20.39
C THR A 133 7.38 -38.15 -21.63
N GLU A 134 8.70 -38.32 -21.57
CA GLU A 134 9.56 -38.15 -22.73
C GLU A 134 9.23 -39.16 -23.84
N GLN A 135 9.02 -40.43 -23.47
CA GLN A 135 8.62 -41.47 -24.41
C GLN A 135 7.26 -41.16 -25.04
N ASP A 136 6.30 -40.66 -24.26
CA ASP A 136 4.99 -40.23 -24.75
C ASP A 136 5.09 -39.05 -25.73
N LEU A 137 6.00 -38.11 -25.51
CA LEU A 137 6.27 -37.00 -26.44
C LEU A 137 6.91 -37.48 -27.74
N ARG A 138 7.89 -38.39 -27.66
CA ARG A 138 8.50 -39.00 -28.85
C ARG A 138 7.48 -39.83 -29.65
N ALA A 139 6.59 -40.54 -28.97
CA ALA A 139 5.48 -41.27 -29.60
C ALA A 139 4.51 -40.34 -30.33
N LEU A 140 4.26 -39.15 -29.81
CA LEU A 140 3.33 -38.17 -30.37
C LEU A 140 3.79 -37.59 -31.72
N PHE A 141 5.12 -37.55 -31.93
CA PHE A 141 5.78 -37.01 -33.14
C PHE A 141 6.55 -38.08 -33.93
N THR A 142 6.30 -39.37 -33.71
CA THR A 142 7.02 -40.47 -34.41
C THR A 142 6.89 -40.37 -35.93
N ASP A 143 5.76 -39.88 -36.43
CA ASP A 143 5.49 -39.71 -37.87
C ASP A 143 6.05 -38.40 -38.45
N SER A 144 6.81 -37.62 -37.68
CA SER A 144 7.27 -36.27 -38.05
C SER A 144 8.77 -36.11 -37.78
N PRO A 145 9.65 -36.50 -38.72
CA PRO A 145 11.11 -36.44 -38.54
C PRO A 145 11.65 -35.01 -38.45
N SER A 146 10.83 -34.02 -38.80
CA SER A 146 11.12 -32.58 -38.70
C SER A 146 11.06 -32.04 -37.26
N VAL A 147 10.57 -32.82 -36.30
CA VAL A 147 10.42 -32.40 -34.90
C VAL A 147 11.45 -33.12 -34.02
N SER A 148 12.35 -32.37 -33.39
CA SER A 148 13.29 -32.90 -32.39
C SER A 148 12.72 -32.74 -30.98
N VAL A 149 12.93 -33.75 -30.12
CA VAL A 149 12.62 -33.66 -28.69
C VAL A 149 13.92 -33.71 -27.93
N GLU A 150 14.26 -32.62 -27.24
CA GLU A 150 15.52 -32.46 -26.52
C GLU A 150 15.27 -32.22 -25.04
N MET A 151 16.05 -32.89 -24.19
CA MET A 151 16.08 -32.58 -22.77
C MET A 151 17.00 -31.39 -22.54
N SER A 152 16.45 -30.32 -21.98
CA SER A 152 17.21 -29.13 -21.63
C SER A 152 17.08 -28.83 -20.15
N THR A 153 18.20 -28.51 -19.52
CA THR A 153 18.24 -27.95 -18.16
C THR A 153 18.28 -26.42 -18.17
N SER A 154 18.18 -25.78 -19.33
CA SER A 154 18.24 -24.31 -19.46
C SER A 154 16.93 -23.61 -19.05
N MET A 155 15.83 -24.35 -18.96
CA MET A 155 14.53 -23.81 -18.57
C MET A 155 14.47 -23.54 -17.06
N LYS A 156 13.96 -22.36 -16.68
CA LYS A 156 13.83 -21.94 -15.27
C LYS A 156 12.73 -22.68 -14.50
N SER A 157 11.73 -23.21 -15.21
CA SER A 157 10.58 -23.90 -14.65
C SER A 157 10.40 -25.27 -15.32
N ARG A 158 9.86 -26.23 -14.57
CA ARG A 158 9.57 -27.57 -15.10
C ARG A 158 8.42 -27.51 -16.11
N GLY A 159 8.52 -28.30 -17.18
CA GLY A 159 7.51 -28.33 -18.24
C GLY A 159 8.12 -28.56 -19.62
N LEU A 160 7.45 -28.03 -20.64
CA LEU A 160 7.90 -28.10 -22.03
C LEU A 160 7.76 -26.76 -22.75
N SER A 161 8.64 -26.54 -23.72
CA SER A 161 8.61 -25.42 -24.65
C SER A 161 8.75 -25.95 -26.06
N VAL A 162 8.01 -25.40 -27.01
CA VAL A 162 8.12 -25.72 -28.43
C VAL A 162 8.48 -24.46 -29.19
N GLU A 163 9.63 -24.53 -29.86
CA GLU A 163 10.18 -23.46 -30.67
C GLU A 163 10.44 -23.99 -32.08
N PRO A 164 9.72 -23.48 -33.11
CA PRO A 164 9.99 -23.80 -34.48
C PRO A 164 11.25 -23.08 -34.96
N SER A 165 11.95 -23.66 -35.95
CA SER A 165 13.18 -23.10 -36.52
C SER A 165 12.98 -21.76 -37.23
N ASP A 166 11.72 -21.43 -37.55
CA ASP A 166 11.31 -20.20 -38.22
C ASP A 166 10.78 -19.12 -37.25
N ASP A 167 10.80 -19.38 -35.94
CA ASP A 167 10.31 -18.49 -34.87
C ASP A 167 8.85 -18.01 -35.07
N SER A 168 8.05 -18.78 -35.81
CA SER A 168 6.68 -18.40 -36.19
C SER A 168 5.68 -18.45 -35.04
N TYR A 169 5.91 -19.32 -34.05
CA TYR A 169 5.08 -19.44 -32.86
C TYR A 169 5.91 -19.97 -31.69
N HIS A 170 5.43 -19.73 -30.46
CA HIS A 170 6.04 -20.29 -29.27
C HIS A 170 4.96 -20.93 -28.41
N ILE A 171 5.09 -22.22 -28.12
CA ILE A 171 4.17 -22.93 -27.23
C ILE A 171 4.93 -23.29 -25.97
N SER A 172 4.69 -22.54 -24.91
CA SER A 172 5.16 -22.86 -23.57
C SER A 172 4.04 -23.54 -22.79
N ILE A 173 4.40 -24.62 -22.09
CA ILE A 173 3.54 -25.38 -21.19
C ILE A 173 4.36 -25.70 -19.94
N THR A 174 4.47 -24.71 -19.07
CA THR A 174 5.29 -24.76 -17.85
C THR A 174 4.45 -24.80 -16.58
N GLN A 175 5.09 -25.18 -15.46
CA GLN A 175 4.45 -25.11 -14.14
C GLN A 175 4.01 -23.68 -13.83
N ASP A 176 4.81 -22.68 -14.20
CA ASP A 176 4.52 -21.27 -13.91
C ASP A 176 3.27 -20.78 -14.64
N GLU A 177 3.08 -21.21 -15.90
CA GLU A 177 1.86 -20.94 -16.66
C GLU A 177 0.64 -21.68 -16.11
N LEU A 178 0.83 -22.92 -15.64
CA LEU A 178 -0.25 -23.63 -14.95
C LEU A 178 -0.67 -22.88 -13.68
N VAL A 179 0.28 -22.36 -12.91
CA VAL A 179 0.01 -21.52 -11.74
C VAL A 179 -0.75 -20.26 -12.16
N ALA A 180 -0.27 -19.55 -13.17
CA ALA A 180 -0.91 -18.34 -13.67
C ALA A 180 -2.35 -18.61 -14.11
N TRP A 181 -2.57 -19.66 -14.90
CA TRP A 181 -3.89 -20.08 -15.37
C TRP A 181 -4.82 -20.47 -14.22
N LEU A 182 -4.33 -21.22 -13.23
CA LEU A 182 -5.13 -21.61 -12.06
C LEU A 182 -5.53 -20.40 -11.21
N LEU A 183 -4.65 -19.42 -11.05
CA LEU A 183 -4.91 -18.20 -10.31
C LEU A 183 -5.82 -17.21 -11.05
N ASP A 184 -5.97 -17.36 -12.36
CA ASP A 184 -6.87 -16.53 -13.18
C ASP A 184 -8.26 -17.17 -13.26
N GLU A 185 -8.33 -18.42 -13.69
CA GLU A 185 -9.59 -19.11 -14.01
C GLU A 185 -10.24 -19.81 -12.81
N LYS A 186 -9.41 -20.30 -11.87
CA LYS A 186 -9.85 -21.17 -10.76
C LYS A 186 -9.65 -20.56 -9.38
N ARG A 187 -9.37 -19.26 -9.33
CA ARG A 187 -9.09 -18.53 -8.08
C ARG A 187 -10.18 -18.69 -7.03
N GLY A 188 -11.44 -18.58 -7.42
CA GLY A 188 -12.58 -18.70 -6.51
C GLY A 188 -12.71 -20.10 -5.91
N GLU A 189 -12.58 -21.14 -6.73
CA GLU A 189 -12.62 -22.54 -6.29
C GLU A 189 -11.45 -22.87 -5.35
N LEU A 190 -10.24 -22.43 -5.71
CA LEU A 190 -9.04 -22.63 -4.89
C LEU A 190 -9.12 -21.85 -3.57
N GLY A 191 -9.62 -20.62 -3.60
CA GLY A 191 -9.85 -19.81 -2.41
C GLY A 191 -10.87 -20.45 -1.47
N ALA A 192 -11.98 -20.96 -2.01
CA ALA A 192 -12.99 -21.66 -1.22
C ALA A 192 -12.46 -22.96 -0.61
N ALA A 193 -11.60 -23.70 -1.32
CA ALA A 193 -10.97 -24.90 -0.80
C ALA A 193 -9.99 -24.60 0.35
N LEU A 194 -9.24 -23.49 0.26
CA LEU A 194 -8.20 -23.15 1.23
C LEU A 194 -8.74 -22.42 2.46
N PHE A 195 -9.69 -21.50 2.28
CA PHE A 195 -10.21 -20.63 3.35
C PHE A 195 -11.65 -20.96 3.75
N GLY A 196 -12.29 -21.94 3.10
CA GLY A 196 -13.70 -22.25 3.25
C GLY A 196 -14.57 -21.42 2.29
N SER A 197 -15.77 -21.94 2.00
CA SER A 197 -16.77 -21.19 1.23
C SER A 197 -17.33 -20.08 2.09
N THR A 198 -17.17 -18.82 1.67
CA THR A 198 -18.06 -17.73 2.10
C THR A 198 -19.47 -18.05 1.59
N GLN A 199 -20.36 -18.45 2.50
CA GLN A 199 -21.80 -18.34 2.28
C GLN A 199 -22.23 -16.88 2.25
#